data_AF-A0A954D1F3-F1
#
_entry.id   AF-A0A954D1F3-F1
#
_cell.length_a   1.000
_cell.length_b   1.000
_cell.length_c   1.000
_cell.angle_alpha   90.00
_cell.angle_beta   90.00
_cell.angle_gamma   90.00
#
_symmetry.space_group_name_H-M   'P 1'
#
loop_
_entity.id
_entity.type
_entity.pdbx_description
1 polymer ?
#
loop_
_entity_poly.entity_id
_entity_poly.type
_entity_poly.pdbx_seq_one_letter_code
_entity_poly.pdbx_strand_id
1 'polypeptide(L)' 'AEQEGRLSKILAHYCSHFALVHMRETSRENELEFAYRVRLVDPLQSPGMVSDIGRIDGVRGLQLLLQDDEV' A
#
# COMPACT_ATOMS: atom_id res chain seq x y z
N ALA A 1 -11.35 -9.53 -5.38
CA ALA A 1 -12.64 -9.09 -4.79
C ALA A 1 -12.53 -8.81 -3.28
N GLU A 2 -12.45 -9.81 -2.38
CA GLU A 2 -12.51 -9.55 -0.93
C GLU A 2 -11.24 -8.89 -0.35
N GLN A 3 -10.07 -9.24 -0.88
CA GLN A 3 -8.78 -8.68 -0.45
C GLN A 3 -8.56 -7.24 -0.92
N GLU A 4 -9.00 -6.91 -2.15
CA GLU A 4 -9.09 -5.53 -2.64
C GLU A 4 -9.95 -4.66 -1.73
N GLY A 5 -11.05 -5.20 -1.22
CA GLY A 5 -11.92 -4.51 -0.28
C GLY A 5 -11.25 -4.22 1.07
N ARG A 6 -10.34 -5.08 1.54
CA ARG A 6 -9.58 -4.83 2.77
C ARG A 6 -8.49 -3.77 2.57
N LEU A 7 -7.72 -3.87 1.49
CA LEU A 7 -6.69 -2.88 1.18
C LEU A 7 -7.31 -1.49 0.99
N SER A 8 -8.40 -1.39 0.23
CA SER A 8 -9.11 -0.12 0.01
C SER A 8 -9.58 0.52 1.32
N LYS A 9 -10.09 -0.27 2.28
CA LYS A 9 -10.49 0.23 3.61
C LYS A 9 -9.32 0.76 4.42
N ILE A 10 -8.19 0.05 4.42
CA ILE A 10 -6.98 0.47 5.13
C ILE A 10 -6.44 1.77 4.52
N LEU A 11 -6.36 1.85 3.19
CA LEU A 11 -5.95 3.08 2.49
C LEU A 11 -6.90 4.23 2.76
N ALA A 12 -8.22 4.01 2.76
CA ALA A 12 -9.20 5.05 3.08
C ALA A 12 -9.13 5.53 4.55
N HIS A 13 -8.63 4.69 5.46
CA HIS A 13 -8.46 5.06 6.87
C HIS A 13 -7.20 5.92 7.09
N TYR A 14 -6.06 5.50 6.54
CA TYR A 14 -4.77 6.14 6.80
C TYR A 14 -4.42 7.26 5.81
N CYS A 15 -5.02 7.27 4.62
CA CYS A 15 -4.62 8.17 3.53
C CYS A 15 -5.72 9.17 3.19
N SER A 16 -5.32 10.44 3.03
CA SER A 16 -6.17 11.47 2.43
C SER A 16 -6.27 11.31 0.91
N HIS A 17 -5.29 10.65 0.30
CA HIS A 17 -5.30 10.30 -1.12
C HIS A 17 -4.52 9.01 -1.37
N PHE A 18 -4.98 8.20 -2.32
CA PHE A 18 -4.22 7.04 -2.80
C PHE A 18 -4.56 6.77 -4.27
N ALA A 19 -3.55 6.35 -5.04
CA ALA A 19 -3.70 6.00 -6.44
C ALA A 19 -2.81 4.80 -6.77
N LEU A 20 -3.35 3.82 -7.49
CA LEU A 20 -2.56 2.74 -8.09
C LEU A 20 -1.72 3.35 -9.23
N VAL A 21 -0.40 3.27 -9.10
CA VAL A 21 0.56 3.80 -10.09
C VAL A 21 0.98 2.70 -11.05
N HIS A 22 1.14 1.48 -10.55
CA HIS A 22 1.65 0.38 -11.34
C HIS A 22 1.09 -0.95 -10.86
N MET A 23 0.81 -1.84 -11.82
CA MET A 23 0.49 -3.24 -11.59
C MET A 23 1.28 -4.07 -12.60
N ARG A 24 2.06 -5.04 -12.12
CA ARG A 24 2.77 -5.99 -13.00
C ARG A 24 2.71 -7.40 -12.46
N GLU A 25 2.72 -8.35 -13.38
CA GLU A 25 3.06 -9.75 -13.08
C GLU A 25 4.56 -9.83 -12.81
N THR A 26 4.95 -10.56 -11.78
CA THR A 26 6.37 -10.83 -11.52
C THR A 26 6.78 -12.13 -12.21
N SER A 27 8.08 -12.42 -12.26
CA SER A 27 8.58 -13.68 -12.82
C SER A 27 8.24 -14.91 -11.97
N ARG A 28 7.60 -14.73 -10.82
CA ARG A 28 7.10 -15.81 -9.96
C ARG A 28 5.66 -16.14 -10.33
N GLU A 29 5.38 -17.44 -10.43
CA GLU A 29 4.06 -17.93 -10.78
C GLU A 29 3.01 -17.40 -9.78
N ASN A 30 1.96 -16.75 -10.30
CA ASN A 30 0.84 -16.18 -9.54
C ASN A 30 1.16 -15.02 -8.58
N GLU A 31 2.23 -14.25 -8.82
CA GLU A 31 2.54 -13.05 -8.03
C GLU A 31 2.29 -11.78 -8.85
N LEU A 32 1.47 -10.88 -8.29
CA LEU A 32 1.21 -9.55 -8.81
C LEU A 32 1.85 -8.53 -7.88
N GLU A 33 2.63 -7.62 -8.46
CA GLU A 33 3.17 -6.47 -7.76
C GLU A 33 2.27 -5.26 -8.03
N PHE A 34 1.90 -4.57 -6.95
CA PHE A 34 1.13 -3.34 -6.99
C PHE A 34 1.95 -2.22 -6.36
N ALA A 35 2.08 -1.09 -7.05
CA ALA A 35 2.67 0.12 -6.50
C ALA A 35 1.59 1.20 -6.36
N TYR A 36 1.41 1.69 -5.14
CA TYR A 36 0.48 2.77 -4.84
C TYR A 36 1.26 4.02 -4.43
N ARG A 37 0.84 5.17 -4.95
CA ARG A 37 1.22 6.47 -4.40
C ARG A 37 0.15 6.89 -3.41
N VAL A 38 0.57 7.20 -2.19
CA VAL A 38 -0.32 7.55 -1.09
C VAL A 38 0.07 8.89 -0.50
N ARG A 39 -0.92 9.62 0.03
CA ARG A 39 -0.75 10.76 0.91
C ARG A 39 -1.41 10.43 2.22
N LEU A 40 -0.62 10.34 3.29
CA LEU A 40 -1.13 10.05 4.62
C LEU A 40 -1.98 11.22 5.15
N VAL A 41 -2.99 10.91 5.96
CA VAL A 41 -3.68 11.92 6.78
C VAL A 41 -2.73 12.45 7.84
N ASP A 42 -1.98 11.55 8.47
CA ASP A 42 -0.95 11.83 9.47
C ASP A 42 0.33 11.04 9.14
N PRO A 43 1.46 11.70 8.82
CA PRO A 43 2.72 11.04 8.50
C PRO A 43 3.23 10.09 9.60
N LEU A 44 2.91 10.38 10.87
CA LEU A 44 3.32 9.55 12.01
C LEU A 44 2.61 8.20 12.06
N GLN A 45 1.51 8.04 11.32
CA GLN A 45 0.76 6.77 11.25
C GLN A 45 1.26 5.82 10.16
N SER A 46 2.30 6.19 9.41
CA SER A 46 2.93 5.29 8.44
C SER A 46 3.28 3.90 9.00
N PRO A 47 3.79 3.73 10.24
CA PRO A 47 4.06 2.39 10.78
C PRO A 47 2.78 1.58 11.02
N GLY A 48 1.69 2.24 11.45
CA GLY A 48 0.39 1.62 11.65
C GLY A 48 -0.21 1.12 10.34
N MET A 49 -0.19 1.97 9.31
CA MET A 49 -0.63 1.59 7.96
C MET A 49 0.15 0.38 7.43
N VAL A 50 1.47 0.39 7.53
CA VAL A 50 2.32 -0.73 7.08
C VAL A 50 2.01 -2.01 7.86
N SER A 51 1.79 -1.90 9.17
CA SER A 51 1.41 -3.05 10.00
C SER A 51 0.08 -3.66 9.57
N ASP A 52 -0.94 -2.84 9.29
CA ASP A 52 -2.25 -3.32 8.89
C ASP A 52 -2.28 -3.90 7.47
N ILE A 53 -1.56 -3.30 6.52
CA ILE A 53 -1.41 -3.87 5.17
C ILE A 53 -0.67 -5.22 5.25
N GLY A 54 0.35 -5.33 6.09
CA GLY A 54 1.10 -6.57 6.29
C GLY A 54 0.29 -7.72 6.90
N ARG A 55 -0.90 -7.43 7.45
CA ARG A 55 -1.84 -8.44 7.98
C ARG A 55 -2.85 -8.93 6.94
N ILE A 56 -2.86 -8.37 5.73
CA ILE A 56 -3.71 -8.87 4.65
C ILE A 56 -3.10 -10.17 4.12
N ASP A 57 -3.87 -11.26 4.17
CA ASP A 57 -3.45 -12.54 3.61
C ASP A 57 -3.00 -12.39 2.15
N GLY A 58 -1.86 -12.98 1.79
CA GLY A 58 -1.32 -12.91 0.43
C GLY A 58 -0.46 -11.68 0.14
N VAL A 59 -0.49 -10.63 0.97
CA VAL A 59 0.49 -9.54 0.85
C VAL A 59 1.86 -10.02 1.29
N ARG A 60 2.86 -9.80 0.44
CA ARG A 60 4.26 -10.11 0.71
C ARG A 60 5.14 -9.00 0.16
N GLY A 61 6.33 -8.84 0.77
CA GLY A 61 7.33 -7.89 0.26
C GLY A 61 6.90 -6.43 0.30
N LEU A 62 6.03 -6.05 1.25
CA LEU A 62 5.58 -4.67 1.41
C LEU A 62 6.79 -3.75 1.66
N GLN A 63 6.92 -2.74 0.80
CA GLN A 63 7.94 -1.69 0.92
C GLN A 63 7.24 -0.34 0.94
N LEU A 64 7.61 0.49 1.91
CA LEU A 64 7.22 1.89 1.96
C LEU A 64 8.43 2.73 1.57
N LEU A 65 8.32 3.44 0.47
CA LEU A 65 9.29 4.47 0.08
C LEU A 65 8.71 5.83 0.47
N LEU A 66 9.39 6.53 1.37
CA LEU A 66 9.09 7.91 1.69
C LEU A 66 9.80 8.78 0.65
N GLN A 67 9.04 9.55 -0.13
CA GLN A 67 9.60 10.69 -0.84
C GLN A 67 9.61 11.86 0.12
N ASP A 68 10.80 12.31 0.49
CA ASP A 68 10.97 13.66 1.00
C ASP A 68 10.76 14.61 -0.19
N ASP A 69 9.83 15.57 -0.05
CA ASP A 69 9.76 16.70 -0.97
C ASP A 69 10.97 17.57 -0.61
N GLU A 70 12.11 17.35 -1.27
CA GLU A 70 13.27 18.23 -1.13
C GLU A 70 12.82 19.65 -1.52
N VAL A 71 12.75 20.54 -0.53
CA VAL A 71 12.48 21.98 -0.67
C VAL A 71 13.64 22.75 -1.26
#